data_AF-A0A1V4XJF1-F1
#
_entry.id   AF-A0A1V4XJF1-F1
#
_cell.length_a   1.000
_cell.length_b   1.000
_cell.length_c   1.000
_cell.angle_alpha   90.00
_cell.angle_beta   90.00
_cell.angle_gamma   90.00
#
_symmetry.space_group_name_H-M   'P 1'
#
loop_
_entity.id
_entity.type
_entity.pdbx_description
1 polymer ?
#
loop_
_entity_poly.entity_id
_entity_poly.type
_entity_poly.pdbx_seq_one_letter_code
_entity_poly.pdbx_strand_id
1 'polypeptide(L)'
;MGIILAMAGLDYSHVREPDYNPEAIRQSDRITRYIQEVSKDVLDLWKKRHTFKKDIVKGAKYARRNRNIYYDTDGIREQQEETVRICDDCGGFIAIDSMASTGNRVYAVVIPSRSCDLCRLEGERHYESLNKAKLGAHYLVYQDRDRDVYSVK
;
A
#
# COMPACT_ATOMS: atom_id res chain seq x y z
N MET A 1 -16.67 -26.82 -4.22
CA MET A 1 -16.37 -27.71 -5.37
C MET A 1 -15.85 -26.97 -6.61
N GLY A 2 -16.32 -25.76 -6.93
CA GLY A 2 -15.91 -25.04 -8.15
C GLY A 2 -14.42 -24.75 -8.27
N ILE A 3 -13.75 -24.31 -7.19
CA ILE A 3 -12.30 -24.00 -7.21
C ILE A 3 -11.46 -25.26 -7.52
N ILE A 4 -11.83 -26.41 -6.95
CA ILE A 4 -11.11 -27.68 -7.14
C ILE A 4 -11.26 -28.18 -8.59
N LEU A 5 -12.45 -28.08 -9.16
CA LEU A 5 -12.72 -28.47 -10.56
C LEU A 5 -12.02 -27.54 -11.56
N ALA A 6 -12.01 -26.23 -11.30
CA ALA A 6 -11.29 -25.26 -12.11
C ALA A 6 -9.77 -25.49 -12.08
N MET A 7 -9.20 -25.78 -10.90
CA MET A 7 -7.77 -26.14 -10.76
C MET A 7 -7.42 -27.46 -11.45
N ALA A 8 -8.36 -28.41 -11.50
CA ALA A 8 -8.20 -29.68 -12.20
C ALA A 8 -8.38 -29.57 -13.72
N GLY A 9 -8.71 -28.38 -14.25
CA GLY A 9 -9.00 -28.18 -15.68
C GLY A 9 -10.26 -28.89 -16.16
N LEU A 10 -11.18 -29.23 -15.25
CA LEU A 10 -12.43 -29.92 -15.55
C LEU A 10 -13.56 -28.92 -15.77
N ASP A 11 -14.59 -29.31 -16.54
CA ASP A 11 -15.77 -28.45 -16.73
C ASP A 11 -16.49 -28.20 -15.40
N TYR A 12 -16.66 -26.94 -15.06
CA TYR A 12 -17.32 -26.45 -13.85
C TYR A 12 -18.52 -25.55 -14.16
N SER A 13 -18.93 -25.45 -15.43
CA SER A 13 -20.01 -24.56 -15.88
C SER A 13 -21.37 -24.84 -15.22
N HIS A 14 -21.56 -26.03 -14.68
CA HIS A 14 -22.77 -26.46 -13.99
C HIS A 14 -22.68 -26.40 -12.45
N VAL A 15 -21.54 -25.97 -11.89
CA VAL A 15 -21.38 -25.87 -10.43
C VAL A 15 -22.16 -24.65 -9.93
N ARG A 16 -23.16 -24.90 -9.08
CA ARG A 16 -23.91 -23.86 -8.37
C ARG A 16 -23.82 -24.09 -6.87
N GLU A 17 -23.68 -23.01 -6.10
CA GLU A 17 -23.77 -23.12 -4.65
C GLU A 17 -25.21 -23.44 -4.24
N PRO A 18 -25.42 -24.35 -3.27
CA PRO A 18 -26.77 -24.78 -2.85
C PRO A 18 -27.71 -23.62 -2.48
N ASP A 19 -27.15 -22.56 -1.89
CA ASP A 19 -27.89 -21.38 -1.42
C ASP A 19 -27.74 -20.15 -2.34
N TYR A 20 -27.26 -20.34 -3.58
CA TYR A 20 -27.06 -19.23 -4.51
C TYR A 20 -28.41 -18.62 -4.93
N ASN A 21 -28.69 -17.42 -4.41
CA ASN A 21 -29.81 -16.58 -4.83
C ASN A 21 -29.29 -15.35 -5.59
N PRO A 22 -29.40 -15.33 -6.94
CA PRO A 22 -28.94 -14.20 -7.76
C PRO A 22 -29.54 -12.87 -7.34
N GLU A 23 -30.83 -12.83 -7.00
CA GLU A 23 -31.54 -11.60 -6.66
C GLU A 23 -31.15 -11.05 -5.29
N ALA A 24 -30.79 -11.93 -4.33
CA ALA A 24 -30.31 -11.50 -3.02
C ALA A 24 -28.90 -10.88 -3.07
N ILE A 25 -28.09 -11.24 -4.09
CA ILE A 25 -26.71 -10.79 -4.24
C ILE A 25 -26.61 -9.67 -5.29
N ARG A 26 -27.65 -9.47 -6.10
CA ARG A 26 -27.65 -8.50 -7.19
C ARG A 26 -27.44 -7.08 -6.65
N GLN A 27 -26.43 -6.40 -7.18
CA GLN A 27 -26.20 -5.00 -6.89
C GLN A 27 -27.43 -4.17 -7.31
N SER A 28 -27.97 -3.37 -6.39
CA SER A 28 -29.07 -2.47 -6.69
C SER A 28 -28.65 -1.32 -7.61
N ASP A 29 -29.58 -0.79 -8.41
CA ASP A 29 -29.36 0.37 -9.27
C ASP A 29 -28.87 1.61 -8.50
N ARG A 30 -29.29 1.74 -7.23
CA ARG A 30 -28.81 2.81 -6.35
C ARG A 30 -27.30 2.70 -6.11
N ILE A 31 -26.80 1.50 -5.81
CA ILE A 31 -25.36 1.28 -5.61
C ILE A 31 -24.62 1.53 -6.93
N THR A 32 -25.18 1.10 -8.07
CA THR A 32 -24.60 1.37 -9.40
C THR A 32 -24.42 2.87 -9.65
N ARG A 33 -25.47 3.68 -9.39
CA ARG A 33 -25.38 5.14 -9.53
C ARG A 33 -24.37 5.75 -8.57
N TYR A 34 -24.33 5.30 -7.32
CA TYR A 34 -23.36 5.76 -6.35
C TYR A 34 -21.92 5.47 -6.79
N ILE A 35 -21.65 4.27 -7.31
CA ILE A 35 -20.32 3.91 -7.86
C ILE A 35 -19.95 4.84 -9.03
N GLN A 36 -20.91 5.16 -9.91
CA GLN A 36 -20.66 6.09 -11.02
C GLN A 36 -20.28 7.50 -10.53
N GLU A 37 -20.99 8.01 -9.51
CA GLU A 37 -20.68 9.30 -8.88
C GLU A 37 -19.29 9.30 -8.25
N VAL A 38 -18.98 8.31 -7.42
CA VAL A 38 -17.66 8.19 -6.78
C VAL A 38 -16.55 8.06 -7.83
N SER A 39 -16.78 7.29 -8.90
CA SER A 39 -15.81 7.13 -9.97
C SER A 39 -15.52 8.44 -10.69
N LYS A 40 -16.57 9.26 -10.91
CA LYS A 40 -16.43 10.60 -11.48
C LYS A 40 -15.61 11.51 -10.57
N ASP A 41 -15.93 11.54 -9.28
CA ASP A 41 -15.24 12.39 -8.30
C ASP A 41 -13.76 12.04 -8.17
N VAL A 42 -13.44 10.74 -8.09
CA VAL A 42 -12.05 10.24 -8.04
C VAL A 42 -11.29 10.62 -9.32
N LEU A 43 -11.91 10.47 -10.49
CA LEU A 43 -11.30 10.84 -11.77
C LEU A 43 -11.03 12.35 -11.86
N ASP A 44 -11.99 13.17 -11.42
CA ASP A 44 -11.84 14.62 -11.44
C ASP A 44 -10.77 15.10 -10.46
N LEU A 45 -10.66 14.47 -9.28
CA LEU A 45 -9.57 14.69 -8.35
C LEU A 45 -8.21 14.33 -8.98
N TRP A 46 -8.13 13.18 -9.65
CA TRP A 46 -6.90 12.74 -10.33
C TRP A 46 -6.50 13.69 -11.45
N LYS A 47 -7.44 14.20 -12.25
CA LYS A 47 -7.16 15.20 -13.30
C LYS A 47 -6.58 16.49 -12.71
N LYS A 48 -7.07 16.91 -11.53
CA LYS A 48 -6.62 18.12 -10.82
C LYS A 48 -5.40 17.90 -9.90
N ARG A 49 -4.80 16.71 -9.88
CA ARG A 49 -3.72 16.32 -8.96
C ARG A 49 -2.57 17.32 -8.89
N HIS A 50 -2.17 17.90 -10.03
CA HIS A 50 -1.04 18.84 -10.10
C HIS A 50 -1.31 20.16 -9.41
N THR A 51 -2.57 20.62 -9.42
CA THR A 51 -3.01 21.81 -8.70
C THR A 51 -2.98 21.55 -7.20
N PHE A 52 -3.63 20.49 -6.74
CA PHE A 52 -3.69 20.14 -5.32
C PHE A 52 -2.33 19.83 -4.71
N LYS A 53 -1.43 19.22 -5.49
CA LYS A 53 -0.09 18.86 -5.02
C LYS A 53 0.68 20.08 -4.50
N LYS A 54 0.62 21.22 -5.19
CA LYS A 54 1.31 22.44 -4.76
C LYS A 54 0.81 22.92 -3.40
N ASP A 55 -0.50 22.92 -3.21
CA ASP A 55 -1.14 23.40 -1.99
C ASP A 55 -0.94 22.46 -0.79
N ILE A 56 -0.91 21.14 -1.05
CA ILE A 56 -0.71 20.10 -0.03
C ILE A 56 0.76 20.05 0.41
N VAL A 57 1.68 20.06 -0.56
CA VAL A 57 3.11 19.86 -0.32
C VAL A 57 3.76 21.13 0.23
N LYS A 58 3.31 22.32 -0.19
CA LYS A 58 3.87 23.63 0.23
C LYS A 58 5.40 23.71 0.13
N GLY A 59 5.98 23.07 -0.89
CA GLY A 59 7.44 23.02 -1.10
C GLY A 59 8.21 22.07 -0.18
N ALA A 60 7.54 21.26 0.66
CA ALA A 60 8.20 20.23 1.45
C ALA A 60 8.87 19.18 0.55
N LYS A 61 10.04 18.69 0.98
CA LYS A 61 10.72 17.56 0.32
C LYS A 61 10.19 16.19 0.77
N TYR A 62 9.56 16.16 1.94
CA TYR A 62 9.04 14.94 2.55
C TYR A 62 7.66 15.19 3.14
N ALA A 63 6.76 14.23 2.98
CA ALA A 63 5.48 14.17 3.68
C ALA A 63 5.57 13.12 4.79
N ARG A 64 5.07 13.43 5.98
CA ARG A 64 4.97 12.48 7.08
C ARG A 64 3.53 12.23 7.45
N ARG A 65 3.20 10.98 7.79
CA ARG A 65 1.90 10.61 8.34
C ARG A 65 2.06 9.57 9.44
N ASN A 66 1.24 9.70 10.48
CA ASN A 66 1.18 8.74 11.58
C ASN A 66 -0.12 7.95 11.50
N ARG A 67 -0.04 6.65 11.75
CA ARG A 67 -1.16 5.72 11.70
C ARG A 67 -1.14 4.83 12.93
N ASN A 68 -2.32 4.56 13.47
CA ASN A 68 -2.55 3.52 14.45
C ASN A 68 -3.35 2.42 13.77
N ILE A 69 -2.77 1.24 13.64
CA ILE A 69 -3.36 0.10 12.93
C ILE A 69 -3.66 -0.99 13.95
N TYR A 70 -4.86 -1.58 13.87
CA TYR A 70 -5.26 -2.71 14.70
C TYR A 70 -5.49 -3.93 13.82
N TYR A 71 -4.76 -5.01 14.10
CA TYR A 71 -4.90 -6.30 13.46
C TYR A 71 -5.76 -7.19 14.35
N ASP A 72 -7.00 -7.42 13.95
CA ASP A 72 -8.05 -8.07 14.74
C ASP A 72 -7.79 -9.55 14.99
N THR A 73 -7.23 -10.25 14.00
CA THR A 73 -6.96 -11.69 14.04
C THR A 73 -6.02 -12.05 15.18
N ASP A 74 -4.96 -11.25 15.37
CA ASP A 74 -3.92 -11.50 16.39
C ASP A 74 -4.02 -10.52 17.59
N GLY A 75 -4.96 -9.58 17.57
CA GLY A 75 -5.11 -8.55 18.60
C GLY A 75 -3.93 -7.57 18.70
N ILE A 76 -3.16 -7.38 17.62
CA ILE A 76 -1.94 -6.56 17.61
C ILE A 76 -2.28 -5.11 17.27
N ARG A 77 -1.69 -4.16 18.00
CA ARG A 77 -1.70 -2.73 17.66
C ARG A 77 -0.36 -2.32 17.11
N GLU A 78 -0.34 -1.55 16.04
CA GLU A 78 0.85 -0.99 15.43
C GLU A 78 0.75 0.54 15.43
N GLN A 79 1.81 1.20 15.87
CA GLN A 79 2.04 2.62 15.63
C GLN A 79 3.05 2.75 14.51
N GLN A 80 2.67 3.43 13.45
CA GLN A 80 3.44 3.54 12.22
C GLN A 80 3.62 5.01 11.83
N GLU A 81 4.87 5.45 11.70
CA GLU A 81 5.23 6.71 11.05
C GLU A 81 5.74 6.40 9.65
N GLU A 82 5.04 6.91 8.64
CA GLU A 82 5.49 6.83 7.25
C GLU A 82 6.01 8.19 6.79
N THR A 83 7.23 8.21 6.23
CA THR A 83 7.83 9.35 5.55
C THR A 83 7.95 9.06 4.06
N VAL A 84 7.32 9.88 3.22
CA VAL A 84 7.39 9.76 1.76
C VAL A 84 8.20 10.90 1.21
N ARG A 85 9.19 10.60 0.36
CA ARG A 85 9.88 11.63 -0.42
C ARG A 85 8.94 12.18 -1.49
N ILE A 86 8.78 13.48 -1.56
CA ILE A 86 7.90 14.09 -2.55
C ILE A 86 8.67 14.25 -3.86
N CYS A 87 8.13 13.70 -4.95
CA CYS A 87 8.73 13.71 -6.27
C CYS A 87 7.73 14.15 -7.33
N ASP A 88 8.16 14.92 -8.32
CA ASP A 88 7.33 15.37 -9.45
C ASP A 88 7.17 14.32 -10.55
N ASP A 89 8.10 13.38 -10.64
CA ASP A 89 8.13 12.36 -11.70
C ASP A 89 7.52 11.02 -11.28
N CYS A 90 7.57 10.68 -9.98
CA CYS A 90 7.04 9.41 -9.47
C CYS A 90 6.44 9.54 -8.06
N GLY A 91 6.04 8.41 -7.46
CA GLY A 91 5.45 8.33 -6.12
C GLY A 91 6.43 8.59 -4.95
N GLY A 92 7.72 8.78 -5.21
CA GLY A 92 8.73 8.87 -4.17
C GLY A 92 9.17 7.52 -3.61
N PHE A 93 10.24 7.49 -2.80
CA PHE A 93 10.49 6.36 -1.92
C PHE A 93 9.75 6.58 -0.59
N ILE A 94 9.48 5.48 0.11
CA ILE A 94 8.74 5.46 1.38
C ILE A 94 9.66 4.90 2.45
N ALA A 95 9.80 5.60 3.56
CA ALA A 95 10.40 5.08 4.78
C ALA A 95 9.31 4.87 5.83
N ILE A 96 9.32 3.74 6.51
CA ILE A 96 8.31 3.34 7.49
C ILE A 96 9.03 2.97 8.78
N ASP A 97 8.73 3.69 9.86
CA ASP A 97 9.10 3.30 11.22
C ASP A 97 7.86 2.77 11.91
N SER A 98 7.89 1.52 12.34
CA SER A 98 6.73 0.82 12.86
C SER A 98 7.06 0.09 14.15
N MET A 99 6.20 0.25 15.14
CA MET A 99 6.26 -0.40 16.45
C MET A 99 4.96 -1.14 16.73
N ALA A 100 5.05 -2.44 16.96
CA ALA A 100 3.94 -3.28 17.36
C ALA A 100 3.80 -3.32 18.89
N SER A 101 2.58 -3.57 19.38
CA SER A 101 2.28 -3.77 20.80
C SER A 101 2.96 -5.00 21.40
N THR A 102 3.47 -5.90 20.56
CA THR A 102 4.32 -7.05 20.96
C THR A 102 5.76 -6.63 21.31
N GLY A 103 6.13 -5.37 21.09
CA GLY A 103 7.48 -4.83 21.30
C GLY A 103 8.38 -4.91 20.07
N ASN A 104 7.94 -5.58 19.00
CA ASN A 104 8.68 -5.63 17.75
C ASN A 104 8.69 -4.27 17.06
N ARG A 105 9.87 -3.87 16.57
CA ARG A 105 10.07 -2.62 15.82
C ARG A 105 10.71 -2.92 14.47
N VAL A 106 10.16 -2.39 13.40
CA VAL A 106 10.73 -2.47 12.06
C VAL A 106 10.95 -1.07 11.50
N TYR A 107 12.08 -0.89 10.84
CA TYR A 107 12.28 0.24 9.94
C TYR A 107 12.40 -0.29 8.53
N ALA A 108 11.56 0.18 7.61
CA ALA A 108 11.54 -0.28 6.23
C ALA A 108 11.76 0.90 5.27
N VAL A 109 12.55 0.66 4.23
CA VAL A 109 12.67 1.56 3.07
C VAL A 109 12.12 0.83 1.86
N VAL A 110 11.09 1.39 1.24
CA VAL A 110 10.36 0.80 0.13
C VAL A 110 10.49 1.71 -1.08
N ILE A 111 10.98 1.17 -2.18
CA ILE A 111 10.92 1.77 -3.51
C ILE A 111 9.67 1.24 -4.21
N PRO A 112 8.65 2.09 -4.44
CA PRO A 112 7.46 1.69 -5.19
C PRO A 112 7.79 1.33 -6.64
N SER A 113 6.90 0.57 -7.27
CA SER A 113 6.97 0.28 -8.71
C SER A 113 6.98 1.59 -9.53
N ARG A 114 7.70 1.62 -10.65
CA ARG A 114 7.85 2.82 -11.52
C ARG A 114 8.46 4.04 -10.80
N SER A 115 9.37 3.82 -9.87
CA SER A 115 10.16 4.90 -9.26
C SER A 115 11.22 5.41 -10.24
N CYS A 116 11.39 6.74 -10.33
CA CYS A 116 12.47 7.33 -11.10
C CYS A 116 13.84 7.02 -10.46
N ASP A 117 14.91 7.11 -11.24
CA ASP A 117 16.26 6.77 -10.79
C ASP A 117 16.71 7.57 -9.58
N LEU A 118 16.34 8.86 -9.51
CA LEU A 118 16.67 9.71 -8.37
C LEU A 118 16.01 9.23 -7.06
N CYS A 119 14.72 8.88 -7.11
CA CYS A 119 14.02 8.36 -5.94
C CYS A 119 14.58 7.03 -5.47
N ARG A 120 14.96 6.17 -6.41
CA ARG A 120 15.58 4.89 -6.12
C ARG A 120 16.94 5.07 -5.45
N LEU A 121 17.81 5.88 -6.06
CA LEU A 121 19.14 6.19 -5.53
C LEU A 121 19.07 6.83 -4.13
N GLU A 122 18.16 7.78 -3.92
CA GLU A 122 17.99 8.39 -2.60
C GLU A 122 17.45 7.41 -1.57
N GLY A 123 16.54 6.51 -1.94
CA GLY A 123 16.05 5.46 -1.05
C GLY A 123 17.14 4.43 -0.71
N GLU A 124 17.95 4.01 -1.68
CA GLU A 124 19.13 3.15 -1.46
C GLU A 124 20.12 3.81 -0.48
N ARG A 125 20.49 5.07 -0.74
CA ARG A 125 21.37 5.84 0.16
C ARG A 125 20.77 6.02 1.55
N HIS A 126 19.47 6.28 1.65
CA HIS A 126 18.78 6.38 2.92
C HIS A 126 18.93 5.06 3.67
N TYR A 127 18.60 3.93 3.05
CA TYR A 127 18.75 2.60 3.65
C TYR A 127 20.19 2.29 4.09
N GLU A 128 21.18 2.57 3.25
CA GLU A 128 22.60 2.34 3.56
C GLU A 128 23.10 3.19 4.74
N SER A 129 22.54 4.40 4.92
CA SER A 129 22.87 5.27 6.05
C SER A 129 22.31 4.79 7.39
N LEU A 130 21.31 3.90 7.36
CA LEU A 130 20.64 3.43 8.57
C LEU A 130 21.49 2.39 9.30
N ASN A 131 21.47 2.51 10.63
CA ASN A 131 22.07 1.53 11.51
C ASN A 131 20.98 0.94 12.42
N LYS A 132 20.73 -0.37 12.25
CA LYS A 132 19.70 -1.11 12.97
C LYS A 132 19.77 -0.95 14.49
N ALA A 133 20.97 -1.06 15.07
CA ALA A 133 21.17 -0.95 16.51
C ALA A 133 20.90 0.48 17.02
N LYS A 134 21.35 1.52 16.29
CA LYS A 134 21.07 2.92 16.65
C LYS A 134 19.57 3.26 16.59
N LEU A 135 18.84 2.65 15.67
CA LEU A 135 17.38 2.82 15.57
C LEU A 135 16.61 2.05 16.65
N GLY A 136 17.26 1.12 17.38
CA GLY A 136 16.56 0.17 18.23
C GLY A 136 15.56 -0.68 17.45
N ALA A 137 15.81 -0.90 16.16
CA ALA A 137 14.93 -1.67 15.29
C ALA A 137 15.29 -3.16 15.40
N HIS A 138 14.27 -4.01 15.53
CA HIS A 138 14.43 -5.46 15.48
C HIS A 138 14.63 -5.95 14.03
N TYR A 139 14.12 -5.20 13.06
CA TYR A 139 14.28 -5.48 11.63
C TYR A 139 14.56 -4.19 10.86
N LEU A 140 15.53 -4.24 9.95
CA LEU A 140 15.81 -3.18 9.00
C LEU A 140 15.62 -3.72 7.57
N VAL A 141 14.57 -3.26 6.90
CA VAL A 141 14.10 -3.82 5.63
C VAL A 141 14.36 -2.85 4.48
N TYR A 142 14.82 -3.38 3.36
CA TYR A 142 14.83 -2.69 2.07
C TYR A 142 14.02 -3.52 1.07
N GLN A 143 13.13 -2.85 0.34
CA GLN A 143 12.37 -3.47 -0.74
C GLN A 143 12.37 -2.58 -1.97
N ASP A 144 12.85 -3.11 -3.08
CA ASP A 144 12.67 -2.54 -4.41
C ASP A 144 11.65 -3.36 -5.18
N ARG A 145 10.43 -2.82 -5.33
CA ARG A 145 9.32 -3.52 -5.98
C ARG A 145 9.43 -3.58 -7.50
N ASP A 146 10.32 -2.79 -8.08
CA ASP A 146 10.49 -2.70 -9.53
C ASP A 146 11.55 -3.69 -10.00
N ARG A 147 12.62 -3.85 -9.21
CA ARG A 147 13.72 -4.79 -9.46
C ARG A 147 13.56 -6.14 -8.76
N ASP A 148 12.47 -6.33 -8.02
CA ASP A 148 12.21 -7.50 -7.20
C ASP A 148 13.36 -7.81 -6.20
N VAL A 149 13.90 -6.76 -5.58
CA VAL A 149 14.96 -6.88 -4.58
C VAL A 149 14.36 -6.74 -3.20
N TYR A 150 14.74 -7.64 -2.30
CA TYR A 150 14.33 -7.63 -0.91
C TYR A 150 15.50 -7.99 0.01
N SER A 151 15.74 -7.19 1.04
CA SER A 151 16.81 -7.40 2.01
C SER A 151 16.33 -7.09 3.42
N VAL A 152 16.73 -7.92 4.39
CA VAL A 152 16.41 -7.76 5.81
C VAL A 152 17.69 -7.90 6.62
N LYS A 153 17.91 -6.97 7.54
CA LYS A 153 19.01 -6.98 8.51
C LYS A 153 18.49 -7.05 9.93
#